data_AF-A0A2V5H0M0-F1
#
_entry.id   AF-A0A2V5H0M0-F1
#
_cell.length_a   1.000
_cell.length_b   1.000
_cell.length_c   1.000
_cell.angle_alpha   90.00
_cell.angle_beta   90.00
_cell.angle_gamma   90.00
#
_symmetry.space_group_name_H-M   'P 1'
#
loop_
_entity.id
_entity.type
_entity.pdbx_description
1 polymer ?
#
loop_
_entity_poly.entity_id
_entity_poly.type
_entity_poly.pdbx_seq_one_letter_code
_entity_poly.pdbx_strand_id
1 'polypeptide(L)'
;MTTTFQPFDVPGAQTVHGNAFPYGLEVHRPDGAASSSDVPTVDDAVLAITSLAESGRLSELLQRHGAVLIHGVGHPSAETFARLVNAAELARGSHPFEQIGLAGKRTLVAENVWTANEGPSDRRFYQHNEYSRYTRFPSNIHFYCQTKAPHGGETPIAHSALVYERLQDAVPALVHEVHQRGLAMKMVFRAPGHEGWGNEFNWAGEHSFGQEFEPGDDRDTQKAKVEAQVRRLTPTFRWLQDDTLELTQHIPGIRRAPASGRPVWFNGLVGRYGMTRDLGALEPPYLGRDGMTYLPCDYGDGTVIPAEYLQRLEEVVDGLEIDLCLEEGDLLLVDNFQVSHGRKPWTGDRRILVSMWANDQFPIETF
;
A
#
# COMPACT_ATOMS: atom_id res chain seq x y z
N MET A 1 17.31 30.85 -5.39
CA MET A 1 17.34 30.13 -6.68
C MET A 1 16.09 29.28 -6.74
N THR A 2 15.30 29.33 -7.82
CA THR A 2 14.04 28.59 -7.87
C THR A 2 14.31 27.13 -8.24
N THR A 3 14.13 26.22 -7.29
CA THR A 3 14.15 24.78 -7.55
C THR A 3 12.96 24.41 -8.42
N THR A 4 13.21 23.67 -9.50
CA THR A 4 12.16 23.19 -10.43
C THR A 4 12.35 21.70 -10.69
N PHE A 5 11.33 21.04 -11.23
CA PHE A 5 11.42 19.64 -11.63
C PHE A 5 11.44 19.52 -13.16
N GLN A 6 12.31 18.66 -13.67
CA GLN A 6 12.34 18.27 -15.09
C GLN A 6 12.13 16.77 -15.26
N PRO A 7 11.58 16.32 -16.40
CA PRO A 7 11.39 14.90 -16.65
C PRO A 7 12.73 14.16 -16.79
N PHE A 8 12.78 12.92 -16.31
CA PHE A 8 13.87 11.99 -16.58
C PHE A 8 13.32 10.58 -16.86
N ASP A 9 14.13 9.75 -17.53
CA ASP A 9 13.77 8.36 -17.81
C ASP A 9 14.05 7.48 -16.58
N VAL A 10 12.99 6.95 -15.97
CA VAL A 10 13.12 6.02 -14.85
C VAL A 10 13.59 4.66 -15.37
N PRO A 11 14.71 4.10 -14.86
CA PRO A 11 15.17 2.77 -15.25
C PRO A 11 14.08 1.71 -15.04
N GLY A 12 13.82 0.91 -16.08
CA GLY A 12 12.80 -0.15 -16.04
C GLY A 12 11.35 0.33 -16.22
N ALA A 13 11.12 1.64 -16.41
CA ALA A 13 9.79 2.15 -16.71
C ALA A 13 9.19 1.50 -17.96
N GLN A 14 7.87 1.31 -17.92
CA GLN A 14 7.07 0.74 -19.00
C GLN A 14 6.17 1.81 -19.62
N THR A 15 5.59 1.52 -20.78
CA THR A 15 4.53 2.34 -21.36
C THR A 15 3.18 1.67 -21.13
N VAL A 16 2.28 2.32 -20.40
CA VAL A 16 0.93 1.83 -20.11
C VAL A 16 -0.08 2.81 -20.70
N HIS A 17 -0.89 2.32 -21.64
CA HIS A 17 -1.89 3.12 -22.38
C HIS A 17 -1.32 4.41 -23.01
N GLY A 18 -0.07 4.36 -23.49
CA GLY A 18 0.61 5.50 -24.12
C GLY A 18 1.32 6.45 -23.15
N ASN A 19 1.32 6.15 -21.84
CA ASN A 19 1.96 6.97 -20.80
C ASN A 19 3.12 6.21 -20.15
N ALA A 20 4.21 6.92 -19.80
CA ALA A 20 5.30 6.33 -19.02
C ALA A 20 4.83 5.90 -17.62
N PHE A 21 5.30 4.77 -17.12
CA PHE A 21 4.97 4.26 -15.80
C PHE A 21 6.21 3.61 -15.14
N PRO A 22 6.70 4.14 -14.01
CA PRO A 22 6.33 5.43 -13.41
C PRO A 22 6.81 6.62 -14.25
N TYR A 23 6.30 7.82 -13.96
CA TYR A 23 6.82 9.06 -14.55
C TYR A 23 7.95 9.63 -13.68
N GLY A 24 9.10 9.93 -14.29
CA GLY A 24 10.25 10.48 -13.58
C GLY A 24 10.28 12.00 -13.57
N LEU A 25 10.59 12.58 -12.40
CA LEU A 25 10.96 13.96 -12.21
C LEU A 25 12.28 14.06 -11.43
N GLU A 26 13.21 14.87 -11.87
CA GLU A 26 14.44 15.15 -11.13
C GLU A 26 14.56 16.64 -10.82
N VAL A 27 15.27 16.95 -9.74
CA VAL A 27 15.55 18.33 -9.36
C VAL A 27 16.44 18.99 -10.40
N HIS A 28 15.97 20.09 -10.98
CA HIS A 28 16.72 20.91 -11.90
C HIS A 28 17.00 22.30 -11.30
N ARG A 29 18.29 22.66 -11.28
CA ARG A 29 18.80 24.00 -10.96
C ARG A 29 19.46 24.61 -12.20
N PRO A 30 19.03 25.79 -12.66
CA PRO A 30 19.52 26.39 -13.92
C PRO A 30 21.02 26.70 -14.01
N ASP A 31 21.76 26.74 -12.90
CA ASP A 31 23.18 27.12 -12.87
C ASP A 31 24.05 25.89 -12.57
N GLY A 32 24.57 25.26 -13.63
CA GLY A 32 25.26 23.95 -13.62
C GLY A 32 26.61 23.86 -12.90
N ALA A 33 26.63 24.00 -11.58
CA ALA A 33 27.79 23.62 -10.77
C ALA A 33 27.60 22.19 -10.23
N ALA A 34 27.92 21.19 -11.06
CA ALA A 34 28.05 19.79 -10.62
C ALA A 34 29.08 19.69 -9.48
N SER A 35 28.59 19.65 -8.25
CA SER A 35 29.35 19.59 -7.01
C SER A 35 28.53 18.75 -6.06
N SER A 36 29.17 17.96 -5.19
CA SER A 36 28.52 17.07 -4.21
C SER A 36 27.61 17.78 -3.19
N SER A 37 27.30 19.06 -3.37
CA SER A 37 26.33 19.91 -2.67
C SER A 37 25.02 20.13 -3.46
N ASP A 38 24.74 19.33 -4.49
CA ASP A 38 23.66 19.54 -5.48
C ASP A 38 22.22 19.27 -4.98
N VAL A 39 22.06 18.68 -3.79
CA VAL A 39 20.74 18.42 -3.19
C VAL A 39 20.07 19.76 -2.81
N PRO A 40 18.79 19.99 -3.14
CA PRO A 40 18.09 21.18 -2.71
C PRO A 40 17.93 21.23 -1.20
N THR A 41 17.89 22.45 -0.63
CA THR A 41 17.46 22.57 0.76
C THR A 41 16.04 22.03 0.89
N VAL A 42 15.69 21.50 2.06
CA VAL A 42 14.34 20.98 2.29
C VAL A 42 13.29 22.07 2.06
N ASP A 43 13.59 23.31 2.42
CA ASP A 43 12.71 24.47 2.20
C ASP A 43 12.48 24.73 0.71
N ASP A 44 13.53 24.73 -0.11
CA ASP A 44 13.40 24.91 -1.55
C ASP A 44 12.62 23.77 -2.20
N ALA A 45 12.84 22.53 -1.75
CA ALA A 45 12.14 21.35 -2.26
C ALA A 45 10.65 21.37 -1.89
N VAL A 46 10.33 21.81 -0.66
CA VAL A 46 8.95 22.03 -0.21
C VAL A 46 8.27 23.11 -1.05
N LEU A 47 8.91 24.26 -1.29
CA LEU A 47 8.34 25.29 -2.16
C LEU A 47 8.08 24.79 -3.59
N ALA A 48 9.02 24.02 -4.15
CA ALA A 48 8.88 23.45 -5.48
C ALA A 48 7.74 22.43 -5.58
N ILE A 49 7.62 21.51 -4.60
CA ILE A 49 6.56 20.49 -4.61
C ILE A 49 5.19 21.10 -4.33
N THR A 50 5.10 22.09 -3.44
CA THR A 50 3.87 22.87 -3.22
C THR A 50 3.43 23.55 -4.51
N SER A 51 4.34 24.24 -5.21
CA SER A 51 4.01 24.91 -6.47
C SER A 51 3.55 23.91 -7.55
N LEU A 52 4.20 22.74 -7.64
CA LEU A 52 3.80 21.67 -8.56
C LEU A 52 2.40 21.13 -8.23
N ALA A 53 2.07 21.00 -6.94
CA ALA A 53 0.76 20.57 -6.46
C ALA A 53 -0.33 21.63 -6.69
N GLU A 54 -0.12 22.87 -6.27
CA GLU A 54 -1.07 23.98 -6.41
C GLU A 54 -1.38 24.31 -7.88
N SER A 55 -0.41 24.12 -8.78
CA SER A 55 -0.63 24.28 -10.22
C SER A 55 -1.56 23.23 -10.83
N GLY A 56 -1.90 22.17 -10.10
CA GLY A 56 -2.64 21.00 -10.59
C GLY A 56 -1.79 19.98 -11.35
N ARG A 57 -0.56 20.34 -11.73
CA ARG A 57 0.32 19.48 -12.55
C ARG A 57 0.70 18.17 -11.85
N LEU A 58 0.91 18.17 -10.54
CA LEU A 58 1.17 16.92 -9.80
C LEU A 58 -0.03 15.96 -9.88
N SER A 59 -1.25 16.49 -9.69
CA SER A 59 -2.48 15.70 -9.82
C SER A 59 -2.65 15.15 -11.23
N GLU A 60 -2.40 15.96 -12.27
CA GLU A 60 -2.45 15.50 -13.67
C GLU A 60 -1.45 14.37 -13.95
N LEU A 61 -0.22 14.49 -13.42
CA LEU A 61 0.81 13.47 -13.58
C LEU A 61 0.42 12.17 -12.89
N LEU A 62 -0.05 12.22 -11.64
CA LEU A 62 -0.52 11.03 -10.92
C LEU A 62 -1.72 10.38 -11.61
N GLN A 63 -2.70 11.17 -12.05
CA GLN A 63 -3.86 10.67 -12.77
C GLN A 63 -3.50 9.99 -14.09
N ARG A 64 -2.52 10.54 -14.83
CA ARG A 64 -2.10 10.02 -16.14
C ARG A 64 -1.17 8.83 -16.05
N HIS A 65 -0.26 8.83 -15.08
CA HIS A 65 0.85 7.89 -15.01
C HIS A 65 0.70 6.87 -13.87
N GLY A 66 -0.22 7.08 -12.92
CA GLY A 66 -0.41 6.24 -11.73
C GLY A 66 0.66 6.40 -10.66
N ALA A 67 1.92 6.60 -11.03
CA ALA A 67 3.02 6.87 -10.11
C ALA A 67 3.99 7.92 -10.66
N VAL A 68 4.51 8.77 -9.77
CA VAL A 68 5.52 9.79 -10.06
C VAL A 68 6.69 9.59 -9.11
N LEU A 69 7.89 9.33 -9.66
CA LEU A 69 9.13 9.26 -8.92
C LEU A 69 9.85 10.61 -9.00
N ILE A 70 10.07 11.24 -7.85
CA ILE A 70 10.87 12.46 -7.75
C ILE A 70 12.23 12.13 -7.16
N HIS A 71 13.28 12.27 -7.97
CA HIS A 71 14.67 11.98 -7.58
C HIS A 71 15.35 13.19 -6.94
N GLY A 72 16.15 12.92 -5.90
CA GLY A 72 17.10 13.89 -5.33
C GLY A 72 16.49 15.03 -4.51
N VAL A 73 15.39 14.78 -3.77
CA VAL A 73 14.71 15.82 -2.97
C VAL A 73 15.15 15.83 -1.50
N GLY A 74 15.85 16.91 -1.11
CA GLY A 74 16.21 17.19 0.28
C GLY A 74 17.17 16.16 0.89
N HIS A 75 17.47 16.33 2.18
CA HIS A 75 18.32 15.40 2.91
C HIS A 75 17.51 14.22 3.47
N PRO A 76 17.90 12.95 3.20
CA PRO A 76 17.13 11.78 3.60
C PRO A 76 16.84 11.70 5.10
N SER A 77 15.58 11.92 5.48
CA SER A 77 15.11 11.85 6.88
C SER A 77 13.59 11.76 6.95
N ALA A 78 13.06 11.25 8.06
CA ALA A 78 11.62 11.23 8.32
C ALA A 78 10.99 12.64 8.32
N GLU A 79 11.70 13.61 8.87
CA GLU A 79 11.27 15.01 8.89
C GLU A 79 11.20 15.59 7.46
N THR A 80 12.21 15.33 6.63
CA THR A 80 12.18 15.78 5.22
C THR A 80 11.02 15.16 4.47
N PHE A 81 10.78 13.87 4.64
CA PHE A 81 9.62 13.22 4.01
C PHE A 81 8.30 13.81 4.50
N ALA A 82 8.13 14.00 5.82
CA ALA A 82 6.93 14.60 6.39
C ALA A 82 6.67 15.98 5.77
N ARG A 83 7.68 16.84 5.73
CA ARG A 83 7.54 18.19 5.15
C ARG A 83 7.16 18.16 3.66
N LEU A 84 7.80 17.31 2.86
CA LEU A 84 7.51 17.19 1.43
C LEU A 84 6.11 16.63 1.15
N VAL A 85 5.73 15.55 1.83
CA VAL A 85 4.47 14.85 1.56
C VAL A 85 3.27 15.63 2.08
N ASN A 86 3.37 16.25 3.26
CA ASN A 86 2.33 17.14 3.77
C ASN A 86 2.15 18.34 2.85
N ALA A 87 3.26 18.95 2.37
CA ALA A 87 3.19 20.05 1.42
C ALA A 87 2.47 19.66 0.11
N ALA A 88 2.82 18.51 -0.46
CA ALA A 88 2.21 18.01 -1.69
C ALA A 88 0.71 17.71 -1.52
N GLU A 89 0.34 16.94 -0.50
CA GLU A 89 -1.02 16.43 -0.34
C GLU A 89 -1.99 17.48 0.21
N LEU A 90 -1.56 18.33 1.15
CA LEU A 90 -2.40 19.45 1.62
C LEU A 90 -2.67 20.46 0.51
N ALA A 91 -1.67 20.75 -0.34
CA ALA A 91 -1.85 21.62 -1.51
C ALA A 91 -2.80 21.01 -2.56
N ARG A 92 -2.90 19.67 -2.63
CA ARG A 92 -3.88 18.94 -3.45
C ARG A 92 -5.27 18.87 -2.81
N GLY A 93 -5.44 19.35 -1.57
CA GLY A 93 -6.69 19.25 -0.81
C GLY A 93 -6.97 17.85 -0.24
N SER A 94 -5.96 16.99 -0.16
CA SER A 94 -6.05 15.70 0.54
C SER A 94 -5.92 15.89 2.06
N HIS A 95 -6.35 14.90 2.82
CA HIS A 95 -6.17 14.81 4.28
C HIS A 95 -5.51 13.48 4.67
N PRO A 96 -4.81 13.41 5.82
CA PRO A 96 -4.18 12.19 6.28
C PRO A 96 -5.21 11.06 6.45
N PHE A 97 -4.87 9.86 5.99
CA PHE A 97 -5.76 8.70 6.09
C PHE A 97 -5.79 8.15 7.52
N GLU A 98 -6.99 8.03 8.08
CA GLU A 98 -7.24 7.36 9.35
C GLU A 98 -7.09 5.84 9.19
N GLN A 99 -6.10 5.27 9.86
CA GLN A 99 -5.80 3.84 9.80
C GLN A 99 -6.62 3.06 10.83
N ILE A 100 -7.45 2.11 10.40
CA ILE A 100 -8.18 1.17 11.28
C ILE A 100 -7.98 -0.26 10.78
N GLY A 101 -7.74 -1.21 11.67
CA GLY A 101 -7.53 -2.61 11.33
C GLY A 101 -6.12 -2.89 10.80
N LEU A 102 -5.12 -2.10 11.17
CA LEU A 102 -3.74 -2.37 10.77
C LEU A 102 -3.33 -3.77 11.24
N ALA A 103 -2.96 -4.62 10.27
CA ALA A 103 -2.45 -5.98 10.48
C ALA A 103 -0.98 -6.06 10.07
N GLY A 104 -0.13 -5.32 10.78
CA GLY A 104 1.31 -5.24 10.52
C GLY A 104 2.00 -4.24 11.44
N LYS A 105 3.33 -4.33 11.53
CA LYS A 105 4.15 -3.42 12.33
C LYS A 105 4.42 -2.12 11.57
N ARG A 106 4.05 -1.00 12.18
CA ARG A 106 4.37 0.36 11.72
C ARG A 106 4.64 1.24 12.93
N THR A 107 5.66 2.07 12.82
CA THR A 107 6.01 3.06 13.85
C THR A 107 5.84 4.45 13.27
N LEU A 108 5.11 5.34 13.97
CA LEU A 108 5.04 6.76 13.62
C LEU A 108 6.41 7.39 13.91
N VAL A 109 7.05 7.95 12.89
CA VAL A 109 8.41 8.52 12.99
C VAL A 109 8.48 10.01 12.71
N ALA A 110 7.44 10.58 12.11
CA ALA A 110 7.21 12.02 11.94
C ALA A 110 5.72 12.26 11.64
N GLU A 111 5.30 13.53 11.53
CA GLU A 111 3.91 13.89 11.24
C GLU A 111 3.40 13.23 9.95
N ASN A 112 2.35 12.40 10.07
CA ASN A 112 1.76 11.62 8.98
C ASN A 112 2.72 10.63 8.28
N VAL A 113 3.86 10.31 8.91
CA VAL A 113 4.89 9.44 8.35
C VAL A 113 5.19 8.24 9.25
N TRP A 114 5.14 7.06 8.64
CA TRP A 114 5.34 5.78 9.30
C TRP A 114 6.50 5.02 8.68
N THR A 115 7.05 4.04 9.39
CA THR A 115 7.90 3.03 8.75
C THR A 115 7.06 2.17 7.80
N ALA A 116 7.56 1.91 6.58
CA ALA A 116 6.97 0.92 5.69
C ALA A 116 7.17 -0.49 6.30
N ASN A 117 6.25 -1.42 6.04
CA ASN A 117 6.14 -2.72 6.73
C ASN A 117 7.50 -3.34 7.12
N GLU A 118 7.73 -3.43 8.43
CA GLU A 118 8.97 -3.90 9.08
C GLU A 118 9.07 -5.44 9.18
N GLY A 119 8.24 -6.17 8.42
CA GLY A 119 8.32 -7.63 8.36
C GLY A 119 9.70 -8.15 7.94
N PRO A 120 10.01 -9.45 8.18
CA PRO A 120 11.34 -10.02 7.99
C PRO A 120 11.98 -9.69 6.63
N SER A 121 13.28 -9.37 6.66
CA SER A 121 14.02 -8.89 5.47
C SER A 121 14.26 -9.97 4.43
N ASP A 122 14.23 -11.24 4.83
CA ASP A 122 14.38 -12.42 3.97
C ASP A 122 13.08 -12.80 3.23
N ARG A 123 11.95 -12.17 3.59
CA ARG A 123 10.64 -12.45 3.00
C ARG A 123 10.27 -11.39 1.97
N ARG A 124 9.67 -11.85 0.87
CA ARG A 124 8.97 -10.99 -0.09
C ARG A 124 7.67 -10.48 0.54
N PHE A 125 7.36 -9.21 0.34
CA PHE A 125 6.00 -8.70 0.51
C PHE A 125 5.37 -8.55 -0.88
N TYR A 126 4.37 -9.36 -1.16
CA TYR A 126 3.74 -9.45 -2.46
C TYR A 126 2.91 -8.20 -2.80
N GLN A 127 2.61 -8.03 -4.09
CA GLN A 127 1.81 -6.94 -4.62
C GLN A 127 0.45 -6.83 -3.93
N HIS A 128 0.07 -5.60 -3.60
CA HIS A 128 -1.25 -5.24 -3.12
C HIS A 128 -1.47 -3.74 -3.35
N ASN A 129 -2.73 -3.32 -3.44
CA ASN A 129 -3.07 -1.91 -3.22
C ASN A 129 -3.25 -1.69 -1.71
N GLU A 130 -2.83 -0.54 -1.20
CA GLU A 130 -2.84 -0.23 0.22
C GLU A 130 -4.27 -0.27 0.77
N TYR A 131 -4.48 -0.95 1.91
CA TYR A 131 -5.80 -1.12 2.54
C TYR A 131 -6.90 -1.73 1.64
N SER A 132 -6.54 -2.30 0.49
CA SER A 132 -7.50 -2.82 -0.49
C SER A 132 -8.33 -4.02 -0.03
N ARG A 133 -8.00 -4.60 1.12
CA ARG A 133 -8.81 -5.58 1.84
C ARG A 133 -10.03 -4.97 2.55
N TYR A 134 -10.14 -3.65 2.61
CA TYR A 134 -11.25 -2.91 3.23
C TYR A 134 -12.05 -2.14 2.18
N THR A 135 -13.22 -1.66 2.60
CA THR A 135 -14.05 -0.71 1.83
C THR A 135 -13.58 0.74 1.99
N ARG A 136 -12.83 1.05 3.05
CA ARG A 136 -12.13 2.32 3.29
C ARG A 136 -10.62 2.14 3.09
N PHE A 137 -10.02 2.95 2.24
CA PHE A 137 -8.60 2.87 1.88
C PHE A 137 -8.09 4.27 1.49
N PRO A 138 -6.77 4.51 1.55
CA PRO A 138 -6.21 5.78 1.10
C PRO A 138 -6.30 5.88 -0.42
N SER A 139 -6.59 7.08 -0.93
CA SER A 139 -6.53 7.39 -2.36
C SER A 139 -5.09 7.45 -2.85
N ASN A 140 -4.17 7.91 -1.99
CA ASN A 140 -2.75 8.02 -2.31
C ASN A 140 -1.89 7.36 -1.23
N ILE A 141 -0.82 6.70 -1.66
CA ILE A 141 0.24 6.17 -0.79
C ILE A 141 1.59 6.63 -1.31
N HIS A 142 2.47 7.07 -0.43
CA HIS A 142 3.73 7.68 -0.82
C HIS A 142 4.88 7.01 -0.08
N PHE A 143 5.97 6.77 -0.79
CA PHE A 143 7.17 6.13 -0.26
C PHE A 143 8.36 7.07 -0.35
N TYR A 144 9.21 7.03 0.66
CA TYR A 144 10.45 7.79 0.68
C TYR A 144 11.62 6.93 1.13
N CYS A 145 12.71 6.94 0.36
CA CYS A 145 13.90 6.20 0.72
C CYS A 145 14.76 7.03 1.68
N GLN A 146 14.69 6.69 2.97
CA GLN A 146 15.58 7.28 3.97
C GLN A 146 16.94 6.59 3.97
N THR A 147 16.98 5.26 3.79
CA THR A 147 18.22 4.48 3.78
C THR A 147 18.09 3.35 2.78
N LYS A 148 19.00 3.34 1.80
CA LYS A 148 19.02 2.33 0.73
C LYS A 148 19.69 1.05 1.22
N ALA A 149 19.10 -0.10 0.90
CA ALA A 149 19.73 -1.39 1.20
C ALA A 149 21.01 -1.58 0.37
N PRO A 150 22.09 -2.16 0.94
CA PRO A 150 23.26 -2.57 0.16
C PRO A 150 22.93 -3.56 -0.97
N HIS A 151 21.99 -4.48 -0.74
CA HIS A 151 21.55 -5.49 -1.72
C HIS A 151 20.05 -5.78 -1.61
N GLY A 152 19.38 -5.88 -2.76
CA GLY A 152 17.94 -6.12 -2.85
C GLY A 152 17.10 -4.98 -2.29
N GLY A 153 15.90 -5.30 -1.79
CA GLY A 153 15.03 -4.35 -1.12
C GLY A 153 14.33 -3.37 -2.05
N GLU A 154 14.24 -3.70 -3.33
CA GLU A 154 13.47 -2.97 -4.32
C GLU A 154 12.01 -2.85 -3.87
N THR A 155 11.37 -1.76 -4.29
CA THR A 155 9.93 -1.52 -4.11
C THR A 155 9.25 -1.84 -5.44
N PRO A 156 8.84 -3.10 -5.68
CA PRO A 156 8.20 -3.49 -6.92
C PRO A 156 6.84 -2.79 -7.04
N ILE A 157 6.54 -2.23 -8.20
CA ILE A 157 5.24 -1.64 -8.52
C ILE A 157 4.65 -2.28 -9.78
N ALA A 158 3.33 -2.33 -9.87
CA ALA A 158 2.62 -2.79 -11.07
C ALA A 158 1.36 -1.94 -11.33
N HIS A 159 1.07 -1.69 -12.61
CA HIS A 159 -0.11 -0.90 -12.99
C HIS A 159 -1.37 -1.79 -12.95
N SER A 160 -2.30 -1.47 -12.06
CA SER A 160 -3.49 -2.28 -11.74
C SER A 160 -4.44 -2.47 -12.92
N ALA A 161 -4.51 -1.52 -13.86
CA ALA A 161 -5.27 -1.70 -15.10
C ALA A 161 -4.60 -2.70 -16.05
N LEU A 162 -3.26 -2.70 -16.12
CA LEU A 162 -2.51 -3.65 -16.94
C LEU A 162 -2.61 -5.06 -16.35
N VAL A 163 -2.56 -5.18 -15.03
CA VAL A 163 -2.83 -6.45 -14.33
C VAL A 163 -4.21 -6.97 -14.69
N TYR A 164 -5.25 -6.14 -14.60
CA TYR A 164 -6.60 -6.50 -15.01
C TYR A 164 -6.65 -7.01 -16.46
N GLU A 165 -6.07 -6.27 -17.41
CA GLU A 165 -6.07 -6.64 -18.83
C GLU A 165 -5.36 -7.98 -19.08
N ARG A 166 -4.19 -8.19 -18.47
CA ARG A 166 -3.44 -9.45 -18.63
C ARG A 166 -4.15 -10.62 -17.96
N LEU A 167 -4.86 -10.41 -16.85
CA LEU A 167 -5.70 -11.44 -16.24
C LEU A 167 -6.93 -11.75 -17.09
N GLN A 168 -7.50 -10.76 -17.76
CA GLN A 168 -8.63 -10.96 -18.68
C GLN A 168 -8.23 -11.90 -19.82
N ASP A 169 -6.99 -11.81 -20.30
CA ASP A 169 -6.44 -12.71 -21.32
C ASP A 169 -6.05 -14.09 -20.75
N ALA A 170 -5.40 -14.11 -19.58
CA ALA A 170 -4.78 -15.32 -19.03
C ALA A 170 -5.75 -16.21 -18.24
N VAL A 171 -6.69 -15.61 -17.50
CA VAL A 171 -7.66 -16.29 -16.61
C VAL A 171 -9.01 -15.55 -16.64
N PRO A 172 -9.69 -15.46 -17.80
CA PRO A 172 -10.94 -14.71 -17.93
C PRO A 172 -12.03 -15.15 -16.94
N ALA A 173 -12.06 -16.43 -16.58
CA ALA A 173 -13.00 -16.98 -15.60
C ALA A 173 -12.79 -16.34 -14.21
N LEU A 174 -11.55 -16.19 -13.74
CA LEU A 174 -11.28 -15.53 -12.46
C LEU A 174 -11.78 -14.09 -12.48
N VAL A 175 -11.47 -13.33 -13.54
CA VAL A 175 -11.89 -11.93 -13.67
C VAL A 175 -13.41 -11.82 -13.69
N HIS A 176 -14.09 -12.70 -14.44
CA HIS A 176 -15.54 -12.74 -14.49
C HIS A 176 -16.16 -13.01 -13.11
N GLU A 177 -15.68 -14.03 -12.40
CA GLU A 177 -16.25 -14.41 -11.11
C GLU A 177 -15.96 -13.37 -10.01
N VAL A 178 -14.76 -12.76 -10.01
CA VAL A 178 -14.46 -11.63 -9.11
C VAL A 178 -15.37 -10.44 -9.42
N HIS A 179 -15.61 -10.12 -10.69
CA HIS A 179 -16.53 -9.05 -11.05
C HIS A 179 -17.97 -9.33 -10.56
N GLN A 180 -18.46 -10.55 -10.75
CA GLN A 180 -19.83 -10.92 -10.38
C GLN A 180 -20.05 -11.05 -8.87
N ARG A 181 -19.06 -11.60 -8.15
CA ARG A 181 -19.23 -12.02 -6.75
C ARG A 181 -18.44 -11.17 -5.76
N GLY A 182 -17.45 -10.42 -6.22
CA GLY A 182 -16.44 -9.82 -5.35
C GLY A 182 -15.57 -10.86 -4.64
N LEU A 183 -14.90 -10.41 -3.58
CA LEU A 183 -13.98 -11.18 -2.74
C LEU A 183 -14.39 -11.09 -1.27
N ALA A 184 -14.26 -12.20 -0.54
CA ALA A 184 -14.38 -12.29 0.90
C ALA A 184 -12.97 -12.36 1.52
N MET A 185 -12.49 -11.21 2.02
CA MET A 185 -11.17 -11.06 2.64
C MET A 185 -11.27 -11.34 4.15
N LYS A 186 -10.84 -12.54 4.57
CA LYS A 186 -10.89 -12.99 5.97
C LYS A 186 -9.63 -12.59 6.73
N MET A 187 -9.80 -12.20 8.00
CA MET A 187 -8.73 -11.80 8.90
C MET A 187 -8.98 -12.27 10.32
N VAL A 188 -7.87 -12.49 11.03
CA VAL A 188 -7.83 -12.96 12.41
C VAL A 188 -6.95 -12.01 13.22
N PHE A 189 -7.50 -11.48 14.30
CA PHE A 189 -6.77 -10.69 15.29
C PHE A 189 -6.86 -11.43 16.63
N ARG A 190 -5.75 -12.02 17.06
CA ARG A 190 -5.69 -12.79 18.31
C ARG A 190 -5.82 -11.88 19.53
N ALA A 191 -6.08 -12.49 20.68
CA ALA A 191 -6.07 -11.78 21.95
C ALA A 191 -4.67 -11.21 22.27
N PRO A 192 -4.59 -10.07 22.97
CA PRO A 192 -3.31 -9.50 23.41
C PRO A 192 -2.51 -10.51 24.24
N GLY A 193 -1.25 -10.74 23.89
CA GLY A 193 -0.37 -11.72 24.53
C GLY A 193 -0.47 -13.15 23.97
N HIS A 194 -1.28 -13.37 22.93
CA HIS A 194 -1.44 -14.65 22.24
C HIS A 194 -1.04 -14.57 20.76
N GLU A 195 -0.27 -13.56 20.37
CA GLU A 195 0.20 -13.37 19.00
C GLU A 195 1.17 -14.47 18.54
N GLY A 196 1.29 -14.66 17.22
CA GLY A 196 2.26 -15.58 16.63
C GLY A 196 3.70 -15.04 16.69
N TRP A 197 4.66 -15.87 16.30
CA TRP A 197 6.08 -15.56 16.43
C TRP A 197 6.46 -14.41 15.50
N GLY A 198 7.06 -13.34 16.06
CA GLY A 198 7.43 -12.15 15.31
C GLY A 198 6.25 -11.30 14.83
N ASN A 199 5.03 -11.56 15.33
CA ASN A 199 3.85 -10.74 15.10
C ASN A 199 3.46 -10.03 16.39
N GLU A 200 3.27 -8.71 16.30
CA GLU A 200 2.93 -7.87 17.46
C GLU A 200 1.50 -7.31 17.37
N PHE A 201 0.76 -7.62 16.31
CA PHE A 201 -0.60 -7.11 16.13
C PHE A 201 -1.65 -8.06 16.72
N ASN A 202 -2.59 -7.46 17.45
CA ASN A 202 -3.73 -8.11 18.10
C ASN A 202 -4.94 -7.17 17.99
N TRP A 203 -6.12 -7.59 18.43
CA TRP A 203 -7.31 -6.73 18.28
C TRP A 203 -7.26 -5.45 19.14
N ALA A 204 -6.48 -5.43 20.23
CA ALA A 204 -6.36 -4.29 21.16
C ALA A 204 -5.29 -3.28 20.75
N GLY A 205 -4.49 -3.57 19.72
CA GLY A 205 -3.47 -2.64 19.25
C GLY A 205 -4.11 -1.31 18.85
N GLU A 206 -3.45 -0.20 19.19
CA GLU A 206 -3.94 1.15 18.91
C GLU A 206 -4.41 1.28 17.45
N HIS A 207 -3.54 1.00 16.48
CA HIS A 207 -3.91 1.08 15.05
C HIS A 207 -4.64 -0.15 14.49
N SER A 208 -4.87 -1.18 15.31
CA SER A 208 -5.79 -2.27 15.01
C SER A 208 -7.22 -1.81 15.31
N PHE A 209 -7.73 -2.03 16.52
CA PHE A 209 -9.08 -1.57 16.91
C PHE A 209 -9.12 -0.90 18.29
N GLY A 210 -7.95 -0.67 18.92
CA GLY A 210 -7.83 -0.16 20.29
C GLY A 210 -7.72 1.37 20.43
N GLN A 211 -8.00 2.14 19.37
CA GLN A 211 -7.79 3.61 19.34
C GLN A 211 -8.52 4.39 20.43
N GLU A 212 -9.66 3.89 20.87
CA GLU A 212 -10.55 4.57 21.83
C GLU A 212 -10.41 4.02 23.26
N PHE A 213 -9.38 3.20 23.52
CA PHE A 213 -9.17 2.63 24.85
C PHE A 213 -8.75 3.70 25.85
N GLU A 214 -9.37 3.64 27.03
CA GLU A 214 -9.10 4.55 28.12
C GLU A 214 -8.50 3.78 29.30
N PRO A 215 -7.62 4.40 30.12
CA PRO A 215 -7.12 3.78 31.33
C PRO A 215 -8.27 3.35 32.26
N GLY A 216 -8.35 2.05 32.54
CA GLY A 216 -9.39 1.48 33.42
C GLY A 216 -10.55 0.80 32.70
N ASP A 217 -10.59 0.81 31.36
CA ASP A 217 -11.54 -0.01 30.60
C ASP A 217 -11.38 -1.50 30.95
N ASP A 218 -12.49 -2.13 31.37
CA ASP A 218 -12.54 -3.58 31.52
C ASP A 218 -12.62 -4.29 30.15
N ARG A 219 -12.49 -5.62 30.16
CA ARG A 219 -12.44 -6.40 28.92
C ARG A 219 -13.72 -6.24 28.08
N ASP A 220 -14.89 -6.17 28.71
CA ASP A 220 -16.16 -6.04 28.00
C ASP A 220 -16.28 -4.65 27.35
N THR A 221 -15.84 -3.60 28.03
CA THR A 221 -15.77 -2.24 27.49
C THR A 221 -14.79 -2.16 26.31
N GLN A 222 -13.60 -2.76 26.44
CA GLN A 222 -12.63 -2.85 25.35
C GLN A 222 -13.23 -3.55 24.13
N LYS A 223 -13.89 -4.69 24.32
CA LYS A 223 -14.54 -5.42 23.22
C LYS A 223 -15.65 -4.61 22.58
N ALA A 224 -16.48 -3.90 23.34
CA ALA A 224 -17.52 -3.03 22.80
C ALA A 224 -16.92 -1.90 21.94
N LYS A 225 -15.82 -1.26 22.39
CA LYS A 225 -15.08 -0.24 21.63
C LYS A 225 -14.47 -0.84 20.35
N VAL A 226 -13.88 -2.03 20.42
CA VAL A 226 -13.37 -2.78 19.24
C VAL A 226 -14.48 -3.03 18.24
N GLU A 227 -15.63 -3.53 18.67
CA GLU A 227 -16.76 -3.79 17.78
C GLU A 227 -17.28 -2.52 17.11
N ALA A 228 -17.28 -1.39 17.84
CA ALA A 228 -17.61 -0.09 17.24
C ALA A 228 -16.65 0.24 16.09
N GLN A 229 -15.34 0.04 16.28
CA GLN A 229 -14.34 0.24 15.22
C GLN A 229 -14.50 -0.76 14.06
N VAL A 230 -14.72 -2.04 14.35
CA VAL A 230 -14.91 -3.08 13.32
C VAL A 230 -16.14 -2.80 12.46
N ARG A 231 -17.25 -2.34 13.07
CA ARG A 231 -18.49 -1.97 12.36
C ARG A 231 -18.31 -0.80 11.39
N ARG A 232 -17.28 0.03 11.57
CA ARG A 232 -16.90 1.07 10.58
C ARG A 232 -16.32 0.48 9.30
N LEU A 233 -15.91 -0.79 9.32
CA LEU A 233 -15.28 -1.49 8.19
C LEU A 233 -16.18 -2.60 7.63
N THR A 234 -16.70 -3.48 8.50
CA THR A 234 -17.56 -4.61 8.10
C THR A 234 -18.60 -4.95 9.15
N PRO A 235 -19.82 -5.36 8.75
CA PRO A 235 -20.78 -5.99 9.65
C PRO A 235 -20.45 -7.47 9.93
N THR A 236 -19.57 -8.10 9.15
CA THR A 236 -19.30 -9.55 9.22
C THR A 236 -18.09 -9.84 10.11
N PHE A 237 -18.33 -10.02 11.40
CA PHE A 237 -17.29 -10.42 12.35
C PHE A 237 -17.86 -11.26 13.50
N ARG A 238 -16.98 -11.95 14.22
CA ARG A 238 -17.32 -12.73 15.41
C ARG A 238 -16.13 -12.84 16.36
N TRP A 239 -16.45 -13.00 17.64
CA TRP A 239 -15.48 -13.44 18.65
C TRP A 239 -15.46 -14.95 18.74
N LEU A 240 -14.27 -15.54 18.76
CA LEU A 240 -14.05 -16.96 19.01
C LEU A 240 -13.92 -17.23 20.50
N GLN A 241 -13.92 -18.51 20.89
CA GLN A 241 -13.87 -18.93 22.30
C GLN A 241 -12.56 -18.52 23.01
N ASP A 242 -11.48 -18.36 22.27
CA ASP A 242 -10.15 -17.99 22.74
C ASP A 242 -9.92 -16.46 22.72
N ASP A 243 -10.99 -15.66 22.64
CA ASP A 243 -10.94 -14.20 22.57
C ASP A 243 -10.25 -13.65 21.29
N THR A 244 -10.15 -14.50 20.26
CA THR A 244 -9.75 -14.11 18.92
C THR A 244 -10.91 -13.44 18.19
N LEU A 245 -10.64 -12.30 17.54
CA LEU A 245 -11.57 -11.62 16.63
C LEU A 245 -11.35 -12.12 15.20
N GLU A 246 -12.38 -12.68 14.60
CA GLU A 246 -12.42 -13.04 13.18
C GLU A 246 -13.34 -12.07 12.44
N LEU A 247 -12.90 -11.53 11.30
CA LEU A 247 -13.72 -10.64 10.49
C LEU A 247 -13.55 -10.92 9.00
N THR A 248 -14.62 -10.69 8.23
CA THR A 248 -14.65 -10.83 6.78
C THR A 248 -15.03 -9.50 6.14
N GLN A 249 -14.19 -9.01 5.25
CA GLN A 249 -14.47 -7.84 4.43
C GLN A 249 -14.94 -8.30 3.05
N HIS A 250 -16.13 -7.89 2.64
CA HIS A 250 -16.64 -8.13 1.30
C HIS A 250 -16.26 -6.93 0.42
N ILE A 251 -15.44 -7.16 -0.60
CA ILE A 251 -14.95 -6.12 -1.50
C ILE A 251 -15.24 -6.48 -2.95
N PRO A 252 -15.34 -5.51 -3.88
CA PRO A 252 -15.55 -5.80 -5.30
C PRO A 252 -14.39 -6.56 -5.98
N GLY A 253 -13.16 -6.41 -5.49
CA GLY A 253 -11.96 -6.98 -6.10
C GLY A 253 -11.51 -6.29 -7.40
N ILE A 254 -12.44 -5.77 -8.19
CA ILE A 254 -12.20 -4.93 -9.37
C ILE A 254 -12.93 -3.59 -9.16
N ARG A 255 -12.26 -2.49 -9.48
CA ARG A 255 -12.80 -1.12 -9.33
C ARG A 255 -12.59 -0.32 -10.60
N ARG A 256 -13.20 0.87 -10.71
CA ARG A 256 -12.86 1.85 -11.73
C ARG A 256 -11.85 2.85 -11.18
N ALA A 257 -10.76 3.08 -11.91
CA ALA A 257 -9.86 4.19 -11.60
C ALA A 257 -10.59 5.52 -11.79
N PRO A 258 -10.65 6.42 -10.80
CA PRO A 258 -11.42 7.66 -10.90
C PRO A 258 -11.03 8.55 -12.09
N ALA A 259 -9.73 8.62 -12.40
CA ALA A 259 -9.21 9.49 -13.46
C ALA A 259 -9.53 9.01 -14.88
N SER A 260 -9.49 7.69 -15.11
CA SER A 260 -9.57 7.11 -16.46
C SER A 260 -10.83 6.29 -16.71
N GLY A 261 -11.60 5.97 -15.67
CA GLY A 261 -12.75 5.07 -15.71
C GLY A 261 -12.41 3.60 -16.01
N ARG A 262 -11.12 3.28 -16.18
CA ARG A 262 -10.64 1.94 -16.53
C ARG A 262 -10.83 0.96 -15.38
N PRO A 263 -11.17 -0.30 -15.67
CA PRO A 263 -11.15 -1.35 -14.66
C PRO A 263 -9.72 -1.55 -14.13
N VAL A 264 -9.59 -1.65 -12.83
CA VAL A 264 -8.33 -1.90 -12.12
C VAL A 264 -8.48 -3.10 -11.20
N TRP A 265 -7.47 -3.96 -11.19
CA TRP A 265 -7.36 -5.08 -10.26
C TRP A 265 -6.95 -4.57 -8.87
N PHE A 266 -7.90 -3.98 -8.15
CA PHE A 266 -7.66 -3.34 -6.85
C PHE A 266 -8.04 -4.30 -5.71
N ASN A 267 -7.06 -5.07 -5.23
CA ASN A 267 -7.20 -5.97 -4.10
C ASN A 267 -5.82 -6.49 -3.63
N GLY A 268 -5.82 -7.28 -2.56
CA GLY A 268 -4.64 -7.97 -2.05
C GLY A 268 -4.64 -9.48 -2.28
N LEU A 269 -5.38 -10.00 -3.28
CA LEU A 269 -5.59 -11.45 -3.46
C LEU A 269 -4.26 -12.19 -3.72
N VAL A 270 -3.46 -11.67 -4.64
CA VAL A 270 -2.12 -12.22 -4.93
C VAL A 270 -1.23 -12.17 -3.69
N GLY A 271 -1.32 -11.07 -2.93
CA GLY A 271 -0.54 -10.92 -1.71
C GLY A 271 -0.92 -11.87 -0.60
N ARG A 272 -2.23 -12.12 -0.42
CA ARG A 272 -2.73 -13.13 0.50
C ARG A 272 -2.26 -14.52 0.07
N TYR A 273 -2.44 -14.88 -1.20
CA TYR A 273 -2.08 -16.20 -1.72
C TYR A 273 -0.58 -16.48 -1.59
N GLY A 274 0.28 -15.59 -2.11
CA GLY A 274 1.73 -15.77 -2.10
C GLY A 274 2.29 -15.91 -0.68
N MET A 275 1.84 -15.06 0.26
CA MET A 275 2.26 -15.15 1.67
C MET A 275 1.79 -16.46 2.32
N THR A 276 0.53 -16.84 2.13
CA THR A 276 -0.03 -18.09 2.69
C THR A 276 0.70 -19.32 2.14
N ARG A 277 1.01 -19.34 0.84
CA ARG A 277 1.82 -20.38 0.19
C ARG A 277 3.20 -20.46 0.81
N ASP A 278 3.91 -19.33 0.87
CA ASP A 278 5.28 -19.28 1.36
C ASP A 278 5.37 -19.73 2.81
N LEU A 279 4.32 -19.52 3.62
CA LEU A 279 4.25 -19.99 5.00
C LEU A 279 3.75 -21.42 5.17
N GLY A 280 3.36 -22.10 4.09
CA GLY A 280 2.84 -23.47 4.12
C GLY A 280 1.43 -23.59 4.71
N ALA A 281 0.61 -22.56 4.58
CA ALA A 281 -0.69 -22.43 5.24
C ALA A 281 -1.87 -22.49 4.25
N LEU A 282 -1.70 -23.05 3.05
CA LEU A 282 -2.76 -23.13 2.04
C LEU A 282 -3.87 -24.13 2.39
N GLU A 283 -3.58 -25.09 3.26
CA GLU A 283 -4.50 -26.16 3.66
C GLU A 283 -4.89 -26.04 5.13
N PRO A 284 -6.08 -26.55 5.53
CA PRO A 284 -6.46 -26.65 6.94
C PRO A 284 -5.38 -27.30 7.80
N PRO A 285 -5.09 -26.78 9.01
CA PRO A 285 -5.84 -25.76 9.73
C PRO A 285 -5.47 -24.30 9.37
N TYR A 286 -4.81 -24.07 8.23
CA TYR A 286 -4.34 -22.77 7.77
C TYR A 286 -3.34 -22.10 8.72
N LEU A 287 -2.52 -22.91 9.38
CA LEU A 287 -1.51 -22.47 10.33
C LEU A 287 -0.16 -22.31 9.61
N GLY A 288 0.36 -21.08 9.59
CA GLY A 288 1.68 -20.79 9.02
C GLY A 288 2.81 -21.29 9.91
N ARG A 289 4.01 -21.43 9.31
CA ARG A 289 5.24 -21.76 10.04
C ARG A 289 5.63 -20.74 11.13
N ASP A 290 5.03 -19.55 11.13
CA ASP A 290 5.15 -18.53 12.18
C ASP A 290 4.06 -18.61 13.27
N GLY A 291 3.18 -19.61 13.21
CA GLY A 291 2.11 -19.83 14.19
C GLY A 291 0.87 -18.93 13.99
N MET A 292 0.83 -18.13 12.92
CA MET A 292 -0.33 -17.32 12.59
C MET A 292 -1.35 -18.09 11.74
N THR A 293 -2.61 -17.68 11.84
CA THR A 293 -3.71 -18.25 11.04
C THR A 293 -3.90 -17.44 9.77
N TYR A 294 -3.88 -18.11 8.62
CA TYR A 294 -4.00 -17.52 7.29
C TYR A 294 -5.24 -18.03 6.57
N LEU A 295 -6.40 -17.51 6.98
CA LEU A 295 -7.66 -17.90 6.34
C LEU A 295 -7.62 -17.59 4.82
N PRO A 296 -8.11 -18.51 3.97
CA PRO A 296 -8.13 -18.32 2.52
C PRO A 296 -9.05 -17.14 2.16
N CYS A 297 -8.73 -16.50 1.03
CA CYS A 297 -9.65 -15.57 0.39
C CYS A 297 -10.57 -16.37 -0.54
N ASP A 298 -11.86 -16.18 -0.38
CA ASP A 298 -12.90 -16.80 -1.20
C ASP A 298 -13.56 -15.73 -2.08
N TYR A 299 -14.39 -16.15 -3.03
CA TYR A 299 -15.35 -15.24 -3.65
C TYR A 299 -16.30 -14.65 -2.60
N GLY A 300 -16.93 -13.52 -2.91
CA GLY A 300 -17.76 -12.80 -1.93
C GLY A 300 -18.96 -13.60 -1.40
N ASP A 301 -19.39 -14.65 -2.11
CA ASP A 301 -20.43 -15.59 -1.69
C ASP A 301 -19.91 -16.77 -0.82
N GLY A 302 -18.59 -16.81 -0.56
CA GLY A 302 -17.92 -17.87 0.18
C GLY A 302 -17.46 -19.06 -0.66
N THR A 303 -17.67 -19.05 -1.98
CA THR A 303 -17.14 -20.09 -2.88
C THR A 303 -15.62 -20.01 -2.95
N VAL A 304 -14.94 -21.15 -2.81
CA VAL A 304 -13.48 -21.23 -2.87
C VAL A 304 -12.97 -20.83 -4.26
N ILE A 305 -11.94 -19.98 -4.29
CA ILE A 305 -11.24 -19.64 -5.54
C ILE A 305 -10.31 -20.81 -5.93
N PRO A 306 -10.41 -21.35 -7.16
CA PRO A 306 -9.54 -22.43 -7.59
C PRO A 306 -8.05 -22.09 -7.48
N ALA A 307 -7.25 -23.01 -6.92
CA ALA A 307 -5.81 -22.79 -6.70
C ALA A 307 -5.05 -22.51 -8.01
N GLU A 308 -5.46 -23.14 -9.12
CA GLU A 308 -4.88 -22.90 -10.45
C GLU A 308 -5.07 -21.45 -10.92
N TYR A 309 -6.18 -20.80 -10.55
CA TYR A 309 -6.41 -19.38 -10.85
C TYR A 309 -5.52 -18.49 -10.01
N LEU A 310 -5.28 -18.83 -8.74
CA LEU A 310 -4.40 -18.10 -7.85
C LEU A 310 -2.92 -18.22 -8.27
N GLN A 311 -2.49 -19.40 -8.71
CA GLN A 311 -1.16 -19.61 -9.29
C GLN A 311 -0.95 -18.74 -10.53
N ARG A 312 -1.92 -18.76 -11.45
CA ARG A 312 -1.83 -17.98 -12.68
C ARG A 312 -1.95 -16.47 -12.43
N LEU A 313 -2.71 -16.06 -11.42
CA LEU A 313 -2.73 -14.68 -10.93
C LEU A 313 -1.35 -14.22 -10.48
N GLU A 314 -0.67 -15.02 -9.66
CA GLU A 314 0.69 -14.71 -9.20
C GLU A 314 1.66 -14.61 -10.38
N GLU A 315 1.66 -15.55 -11.32
CA GLU A 315 2.51 -15.51 -12.51
C GLU A 315 2.32 -14.22 -13.34
N VAL A 316 1.06 -13.80 -13.54
CA VAL A 316 0.74 -12.58 -14.30
C VAL A 316 1.21 -11.34 -13.57
N VAL A 317 0.96 -11.26 -12.27
CA VAL A 317 1.37 -10.10 -11.46
C VAL A 317 2.90 -10.00 -11.39
N ASP A 318 3.58 -11.11 -11.13
CA ASP A 318 5.05 -11.19 -11.06
C ASP A 318 5.71 -10.77 -12.38
N GLY A 319 5.13 -11.16 -13.51
CA GLY A 319 5.63 -10.79 -14.84
C GLY A 319 5.42 -9.32 -15.22
N LEU A 320 4.64 -8.56 -14.43
CA LEU A 320 4.35 -7.15 -14.67
C LEU A 320 5.07 -6.19 -13.69
N GLU A 321 5.78 -6.73 -12.70
CA GLU A 321 6.49 -5.91 -11.72
C GLU A 321 7.59 -5.06 -12.37
N ILE A 322 7.67 -3.81 -11.94
CA ILE A 322 8.82 -2.93 -12.13
C ILE A 322 9.53 -2.83 -10.78
N ASP A 323 10.69 -3.45 -10.67
CA ASP A 323 11.50 -3.46 -9.45
C ASP A 323 12.24 -2.13 -9.29
N LEU A 324 11.61 -1.15 -8.61
CA LEU A 324 12.22 0.15 -8.38
C LEU A 324 13.31 0.05 -7.30
N CYS A 325 14.55 0.30 -7.73
CA CYS A 325 15.69 0.51 -6.84
C CYS A 325 15.75 2.00 -6.44
N LEU A 326 15.01 2.36 -5.38
CA LEU A 326 14.99 3.74 -4.89
C LEU A 326 16.36 4.14 -4.31
N GLU A 327 16.83 5.33 -4.67
CA GLU A 327 18.00 5.98 -4.09
C GLU A 327 17.60 6.79 -2.85
N GLU A 328 18.56 7.02 -1.95
CA GLU A 328 18.29 7.86 -0.77
C GLU A 328 17.82 9.26 -1.19
N GLY A 329 16.68 9.68 -0.66
CA GLY A 329 16.06 10.96 -1.03
C GLY A 329 15.00 10.83 -2.13
N ASP A 330 14.80 9.66 -2.72
CA ASP A 330 13.72 9.44 -3.68
C ASP A 330 12.35 9.50 -3.00
N LEU A 331 11.46 10.30 -3.59
CA LEU A 331 10.05 10.40 -3.23
C LEU A 331 9.19 9.77 -4.33
N LEU A 332 8.59 8.62 -4.03
CA LEU A 332 7.65 7.95 -4.92
C LEU A 332 6.22 8.29 -4.51
N LEU A 333 5.53 9.04 -5.35
CA LEU A 333 4.12 9.39 -5.20
C LEU A 333 3.26 8.40 -5.99
N VAL A 334 2.24 7.81 -5.37
CA VAL A 334 1.45 6.72 -5.96
C VAL A 334 -0.05 7.00 -5.79
N ASP A 335 -0.77 6.93 -6.91
CA ASP A 335 -2.23 6.77 -6.95
C ASP A 335 -2.56 5.32 -6.62
N ASN A 336 -3.13 5.10 -5.44
CA ASN A 336 -3.37 3.77 -4.90
C ASN A 336 -4.39 2.99 -5.76
N PHE A 337 -5.30 3.66 -6.48
CA PHE A 337 -6.23 2.98 -7.39
C PHE A 337 -5.51 2.33 -8.58
N GLN A 338 -4.48 3.01 -9.09
CA GLN A 338 -3.85 2.65 -10.34
C GLN A 338 -2.63 1.75 -10.15
N VAL A 339 -2.04 1.70 -8.96
CA VAL A 339 -0.75 1.05 -8.74
C VAL A 339 -0.81 0.18 -7.51
N SER A 340 -0.44 -1.09 -7.68
CA SER A 340 -0.10 -1.98 -6.58
C SER A 340 1.40 -1.88 -6.30
N HIS A 341 1.79 -2.18 -5.06
CA HIS A 341 3.18 -2.23 -4.64
C HIS A 341 3.49 -3.45 -3.77
N GLY A 342 4.78 -3.79 -3.69
CA GLY A 342 5.30 -4.83 -2.81
C GLY A 342 6.67 -4.46 -2.22
N ARG A 343 7.41 -5.46 -1.78
CA ARG A 343 8.78 -5.34 -1.25
C ARG A 343 9.58 -6.60 -1.58
N LYS A 344 10.74 -6.46 -2.21
CA LYS A 344 11.66 -7.59 -2.38
C LYS A 344 12.45 -7.86 -1.09
N PRO A 345 12.98 -9.09 -0.90
CA PRO A 345 13.93 -9.38 0.16
C PRO A 345 15.19 -8.50 0.08
N TRP A 346 15.86 -8.28 1.21
CA TRP A 346 17.08 -7.46 1.27
C TRP A 346 18.03 -7.91 2.38
N THR A 347 19.26 -7.42 2.32
CA THR A 347 20.27 -7.58 3.39
C THR A 347 20.83 -6.24 3.83
N GLY A 348 21.19 -6.12 5.11
CA GLY A 348 21.73 -4.89 5.69
C GLY A 348 20.65 -3.87 6.06
N ASP A 349 21.09 -2.65 6.33
CA ASP A 349 20.20 -1.57 6.75
C ASP A 349 19.38 -1.06 5.57
N ARG A 350 18.07 -0.96 5.77
CA ARG A 350 17.11 -0.44 4.79
C ARG A 350 16.00 0.30 5.53
N ARG A 351 15.66 1.49 5.07
CA ARG A 351 14.53 2.26 5.62
C ARG A 351 13.78 2.98 4.51
N ILE A 352 12.61 2.43 4.18
CA ILE A 352 11.59 3.10 3.39
C ILE A 352 10.51 3.59 4.36
N LEU A 353 10.15 4.84 4.21
CA LEU A 353 9.06 5.48 4.95
C LEU A 353 7.80 5.49 4.09
N VAL A 354 6.65 5.56 4.73
CA VAL A 354 5.34 5.58 4.07
C VAL A 354 4.43 6.65 4.65
N SER A 355 3.62 7.26 3.80
CA SER A 355 2.56 8.19 4.19
C SER A 355 1.30 7.89 3.36
N MET A 356 0.12 8.00 3.98
CA MET A 356 -1.16 7.59 3.38
C MET A 356 -2.17 8.72 3.49
N TRP A 357 -2.87 8.98 2.39
CA TRP A 357 -3.72 10.15 2.25
C TRP A 357 -5.04 9.78 1.57
N ALA A 358 -6.09 10.48 1.96
CA ALA A 358 -7.41 10.36 1.36
C ALA A 358 -7.87 11.71 0.81
N ASN A 359 -8.72 11.65 -0.20
CA ASN A 359 -9.44 12.78 -0.73
C ASN A 359 -10.95 12.57 -0.47
N ASP A 360 -11.70 13.66 -0.31
CA ASP A 360 -13.15 13.61 -0.06
C ASP A 360 -13.97 13.14 -1.28
N GLN A 361 -13.35 12.51 -2.28
CA GLN A 361 -14.05 11.95 -3.44
C GLN A 361 -14.79 10.67 -3.03
N PHE A 362 -16.02 10.90 -2.57
CA PHE A 362 -17.24 10.10 -2.38
C PHE A 362 -17.35 8.69 -3.03
N PRO A 363 -18.30 7.85 -2.54
CA PRO A 363 -18.10 6.42 -2.37
C PRO A 363 -17.72 5.76 -3.69
N ILE A 364 -16.64 4.96 -3.64
CA ILE A 364 -16.12 4.25 -4.80
C ILE A 364 -17.23 3.43 -5.44
N GLU A 365 -17.70 3.89 -6.60
CA GLU A 365 -18.65 3.15 -7.41
C GLU A 365 -18.07 1.76 -7.67
N THR A 366 -18.84 0.74 -7.30
CA THR A 366 -18.55 -0.65 -7.65
C THR A 366 -18.61 -0.78 -9.18
N PHE A 367 -17.63 -1.46 -9.78
CA PHE A 367 -17.54 -1.65 -11.23
C PHE A 367 -18.76 -2.37 -11.81
#